data_AF-A0A957EGX3-F1
#
_entry.id   AF-A0A957EGX3-F1
#
_cell.length_a   1.000
_cell.length_b   1.000
_cell.length_c   1.000
_cell.angle_alpha   90.00
_cell.angle_beta   90.00
_cell.angle_gamma   90.00
#
_symmetry.space_group_name_H-M   'P 1'
#
loop_
_entity.id
_entity.type
_entity.pdbx_description
1 polymer ?
#
loop_
_entity_poly.entity_id
_entity_poly.type
_entity_poly.pdbx_seq_one_letter_code
_entity_poly.pdbx_strand_id
1 'polypeptide(L)'
;MDMAANLSGRQKAIAGLTIATALIHIVLGIMSGGMFMIIFLLNGIGYLVLLAGLYFLPQFAAQRSMVRWALLAFTAVTFILYFAFNWPNVWNPMGLVDKAIELILIIFLWQEN
;
A
#
# COMPACT_ATOMS: atom_id res chain seq x y z
N MET A 1 -17.03 23.47 12.93
CA MET A 1 -16.42 23.55 11.58
C MET A 1 -15.73 22.22 11.36
N ASP A 2 -16.45 21.23 10.84
CA ASP A 2 -15.90 19.89 10.62
C ASP A 2 -15.00 19.90 9.38
N MET A 3 -13.69 20.01 9.61
CA MET A 3 -12.65 19.85 8.58
C MET A 3 -12.35 18.37 8.30
N ALA A 4 -13.39 17.52 8.22
CA ALA A 4 -13.22 16.19 7.64
C ALA A 4 -13.15 16.39 6.12
N ALA A 5 -11.96 16.24 5.54
CA ALA A 5 -11.77 16.31 4.09
C ALA A 5 -12.77 15.34 3.41
N ASN A 6 -13.70 15.87 2.63
CA ASN A 6 -14.60 15.06 1.80
C ASN A 6 -13.77 14.43 0.67
N LEU A 7 -13.22 13.24 0.95
CA LEU A 7 -12.44 12.49 -0.04
C LEU A 7 -13.31 12.12 -1.24
N SER A 8 -12.74 12.26 -2.45
CA SER A 8 -13.38 11.80 -3.68
C SER A 8 -13.58 10.28 -3.65
N GLY A 9 -14.46 9.76 -4.52
CA GLY A 9 -14.66 8.31 -4.64
C GLY A 9 -13.36 7.55 -4.93
N ARG A 10 -12.46 8.13 -5.74
CA ARG A 10 -11.14 7.57 -6.05
C ARG A 10 -10.22 7.59 -4.85
N GLN A 11 -10.18 8.69 -4.09
CA GLN A 11 -9.35 8.80 -2.89
C GLN A 11 -9.78 7.79 -1.81
N LYS A 12 -11.10 7.59 -1.65
CA LYS A 12 -11.64 6.53 -0.79
C LYS A 12 -11.20 5.15 -1.25
N ALA A 13 -11.21 4.89 -2.57
CA ALA A 13 -10.73 3.63 -3.11
C ALA A 13 -9.23 3.43 -2.91
N ILE A 14 -8.40 4.44 -3.17
CA ILE A 14 -6.94 4.41 -2.89
C ILE A 14 -6.70 4.12 -1.40
N ALA A 15 -7.40 4.81 -0.51
CA ALA A 15 -7.29 4.58 0.93
C ALA A 15 -7.70 3.15 1.31
N GLY A 16 -8.84 2.67 0.79
CA GLY A 16 -9.33 1.32 1.06
C GLY A 16 -8.38 0.23 0.57
N LEU A 17 -7.88 0.34 -0.67
CA LEU A 17 -6.91 -0.60 -1.24
C LEU A 17 -5.60 -0.59 -0.45
N THR A 18 -5.10 0.61 -0.10
CA THR A 18 -3.88 0.77 0.71
C THR A 18 -4.02 0.12 2.09
N ILE A 19 -5.17 0.33 2.75
CA ILE A 19 -5.46 -0.30 4.05
C ILE A 19 -5.54 -1.82 3.90
N ALA A 20 -6.22 -2.33 2.87
CA ALA A 20 -6.32 -3.77 2.63
C ALA A 20 -4.93 -4.41 2.45
N THR A 21 -4.08 -3.82 1.59
CA THR A 21 -2.70 -4.27 1.39
C THR A 21 -1.89 -4.19 2.69
N ALA A 22 -2.00 -3.10 3.46
CA ALA A 22 -1.30 -2.96 4.72
C ALA A 22 -1.69 -4.06 5.74
N LEU A 23 -2.98 -4.36 5.86
CA LEU A 23 -3.48 -5.40 6.74
C LEU A 23 -3.00 -6.79 6.31
N ILE A 24 -2.99 -7.09 5.01
CA ILE A 24 -2.46 -8.36 4.50
C ILE A 24 -0.98 -8.49 4.87
N HIS A 25 -0.17 -7.45 4.66
CA HIS A 25 1.24 -7.46 5.03
C HIS A 25 1.44 -7.64 6.54
N ILE A 26 0.64 -6.99 7.39
CA ILE A 26 0.72 -7.17 8.84
C ILE A 26 0.37 -8.61 9.25
N VAL A 27 -0.71 -9.16 8.68
CA VAL A 27 -1.12 -10.56 8.93
C VAL A 27 -0.03 -11.53 8.50
N LEU A 28 0.53 -11.37 7.29
CA LEU A 28 1.66 -12.18 6.82
C LEU A 28 2.88 -12.03 7.72
N GLY A 29 3.15 -10.83 8.21
CA GLY A 29 4.21 -10.56 9.19
C GLY A 29 4.03 -11.39 10.44
N ILE A 30 2.86 -11.32 11.08
CA ILE A 30 2.52 -12.08 12.29
C ILE A 30 2.56 -13.60 12.06
N MET A 31 2.16 -14.06 10.87
CA MET A 31 2.18 -15.47 10.50
C MET A 31 3.56 -15.98 10.09
N SER A 32 4.52 -15.09 9.85
CA SER A 32 5.88 -15.41 9.43
C SER A 32 6.87 -15.33 10.59
N GLY A 33 8.07 -15.88 10.39
CA GLY A 33 9.16 -15.84 11.36
C GLY A 33 10.40 -15.12 10.82
N GLY A 34 11.32 -14.78 11.73
CA GLY A 34 12.64 -14.26 11.38
C GLY A 34 12.59 -12.95 10.57
N MET A 35 13.42 -12.87 9.54
CA MET A 35 13.55 -11.65 8.72
C MET A 35 12.24 -11.28 7.99
N PHE A 36 11.47 -12.27 7.53
CA PHE A 36 10.22 -12.00 6.82
C PHE A 36 9.17 -11.35 7.72
N MET A 37 9.11 -11.71 9.01
CA MET A 37 8.25 -11.03 9.99
C MET A 37 8.51 -9.53 10.00
N ILE A 38 9.79 -9.15 10.11
CA ILE A 38 10.19 -7.75 10.17
C ILE A 38 9.88 -7.04 8.84
N ILE A 39 10.24 -7.63 7.71
CA ILE A 39 10.01 -7.04 6.38
C ILE A 39 8.51 -6.82 6.13
N PHE A 40 7.67 -7.80 6.41
CA PHE A 40 6.22 -7.69 6.22
C PHE A 40 5.57 -6.66 7.14
N LEU A 41 5.95 -6.63 8.42
CA LEU A 41 5.45 -5.62 9.37
C LEU A 41 5.86 -4.20 8.95
N LEU A 42 7.12 -4.00 8.56
CA LEU A 42 7.59 -2.71 8.06
C LEU A 42 6.89 -2.31 6.76
N ASN A 43 6.55 -3.26 5.89
CA ASN A 43 5.76 -2.98 4.69
C ASN A 43 4.36 -2.47 5.05
N GLY A 44 3.65 -3.18 5.92
CA GLY A 44 2.32 -2.75 6.36
C GLY A 44 2.33 -1.38 7.02
N ILE A 45 3.31 -1.10 7.88
CA ILE A 45 3.50 0.23 8.49
C ILE A 45 3.81 1.28 7.42
N GLY A 46 4.68 0.98 6.45
CA GLY A 46 5.04 1.87 5.36
C GLY A 46 3.81 2.35 4.56
N TYR A 47 2.92 1.41 4.21
CA TYR A 47 1.65 1.74 3.56
C TYR A 47 0.78 2.69 4.39
N LEU A 48 0.61 2.43 5.69
CA LEU A 48 -0.21 3.27 6.57
C LEU A 48 0.40 4.67 6.74
N VAL A 49 1.73 4.76 6.88
CA VAL A 49 2.44 6.04 7.01
C VAL A 49 2.32 6.87 5.73
N LEU A 50 2.50 6.25 4.56
CA LEU A 50 2.35 6.94 3.28
C LEU A 50 0.91 7.39 3.04
N LEU A 51 -0.08 6.56 3.41
CA LEU A 51 -1.49 6.94 3.36
C LEU A 51 -1.82 8.12 4.28
N ALA A 52 -1.32 8.07 5.52
CA ALA A 52 -1.45 9.16 6.48
C ALA A 52 -0.85 10.45 5.91
N GLY A 53 0.36 10.37 5.35
CA GLY A 53 1.03 11.48 4.66
C GLY A 53 0.20 12.05 3.51
N LEU A 54 -0.42 11.18 2.72
CA LEU A 54 -1.14 11.58 1.51
C LEU A 54 -2.43 12.35 1.82
N TYR A 55 -3.23 11.89 2.79
CA TYR A 55 -4.58 12.43 3.01
C TYR A 55 -4.82 13.08 4.38
N PHE A 56 -4.11 12.67 5.42
CA PHE A 56 -4.46 13.03 6.80
C PHE A 56 -3.49 14.02 7.46
N LEU A 57 -2.26 14.09 6.98
CA LEU A 57 -1.21 14.91 7.58
C LEU A 57 -1.03 16.25 6.84
N PRO A 58 -1.41 17.39 7.45
CA PRO A 58 -1.36 18.69 6.79
C PRO A 58 0.07 19.16 6.48
N GLN A 59 1.07 18.70 7.22
CA GLN A 59 2.48 19.04 6.97
C GLN A 59 3.01 18.57 5.61
N PHE A 60 2.34 17.59 4.99
CA PHE A 60 2.68 17.09 3.66
C PHE A 60 1.79 17.69 2.56
N ALA A 61 0.96 18.69 2.86
CA ALA A 61 0.03 19.28 1.90
C ALA A 61 0.74 19.77 0.62
N ALA A 62 1.91 20.41 0.77
CA ALA A 62 2.71 20.89 -0.37
C ALA A 62 3.41 19.75 -1.13
N GLN A 63 3.57 18.58 -0.51
CA GLN A 63 4.29 17.42 -1.03
C GLN A 63 3.36 16.26 -1.38
N ARG A 64 2.03 16.44 -1.40
CA ARG A 64 1.07 15.35 -1.68
C ARG A 64 1.35 14.61 -2.97
N SER A 65 1.77 15.33 -4.01
CA SER A 65 2.20 14.72 -5.28
C SER A 65 3.40 13.79 -5.08
N MET A 66 4.41 14.22 -4.32
CA MET A 66 5.57 13.38 -4.00
C MET A 66 5.20 12.18 -3.13
N VAL A 67 4.31 12.35 -2.13
CA VAL A 67 3.83 11.25 -1.29
C VAL A 67 3.02 10.24 -2.11
N ARG A 68 2.20 10.71 -3.05
CA ARG A 68 1.47 9.86 -4.01
C ARG A 68 2.44 9.02 -4.84
N TRP A 69 3.45 9.65 -5.42
CA TRP A 69 4.49 8.95 -6.19
C TRP A 69 5.29 7.97 -5.34
N ALA A 70 5.58 8.31 -4.08
CA ALA A 70 6.24 7.42 -3.14
C ALA A 70 5.38 6.19 -2.85
N LEU A 71 4.08 6.36 -2.59
CA LEU A 71 3.15 5.25 -2.39
C LEU A 71 3.03 4.36 -3.64
N LEU A 72 3.01 4.96 -4.83
CA LEU A 72 2.99 4.23 -6.10
C LEU A 72 4.27 3.40 -6.28
N ALA A 73 5.44 4.02 -6.14
CA ALA A 73 6.72 3.34 -6.28
C ALA A 73 6.89 2.23 -5.24
N PHE A 74 6.47 2.49 -4.00
CA PHE A 74 6.48 1.51 -2.92
C PHE A 74 5.63 0.30 -3.27
N THR A 75 4.40 0.53 -3.75
CA THR A 75 3.48 -0.53 -4.18
C THR A 75 4.03 -1.33 -5.37
N ALA A 76 4.65 -0.65 -6.33
CA ALA A 76 5.28 -1.33 -7.47
C ALA A 76 6.44 -2.24 -7.03
N VAL A 77 7.25 -1.82 -6.05
CA VAL A 77 8.33 -2.63 -5.50
C VAL A 77 7.78 -3.86 -4.79
N THR A 78 6.77 -3.72 -3.92
CA THR A 78 6.17 -4.88 -3.21
C THR A 78 5.52 -5.87 -4.18
N PHE A 79 4.90 -5.35 -5.25
CA PHE A 79 4.34 -6.16 -6.33
C PHE A 79 5.41 -7.01 -7.00
N ILE A 80 6.52 -6.40 -7.43
CA ILE A 80 7.62 -7.10 -8.12
C ILE A 80 8.31 -8.10 -7.18
N LEU A 81 8.56 -7.72 -5.93
CA LEU A 81 9.28 -8.55 -4.96
C LEU A 81 8.54 -9.85 -4.64
N TYR A 82 7.20 -9.86 -4.68
CA TYR A 82 6.43 -11.09 -4.54
C TYR A 82 6.86 -12.15 -5.56
N PHE A 83 6.88 -11.80 -6.85
CA PHE A 83 7.26 -12.73 -7.91
C PHE A 83 8.74 -13.12 -7.81
N ALA A 84 9.61 -12.17 -7.45
CA ALA A 84 11.03 -12.44 -7.29
C ALA A 84 11.32 -13.45 -6.16
N PHE A 85 10.67 -13.32 -5.00
CA PHE A 85 10.90 -14.19 -3.85
C PHE A 85 10.14 -15.51 -3.90
N ASN A 86 9.04 -15.59 -4.63
CA ASN A 86 8.23 -16.80 -4.73
C ASN A 86 8.52 -17.60 -6.01
N TRP A 87 9.42 -17.14 -6.88
CA TRP A 87 9.76 -17.88 -8.11
C TRP A 87 10.39 -19.25 -7.79
N PRO A 88 9.98 -20.34 -8.48
CA PRO A 88 8.98 -20.40 -9.55
C PRO A 88 7.53 -20.64 -9.07
N ASN A 89 7.30 -20.86 -7.78
CA ASN A 89 5.98 -21.15 -7.22
C ASN A 89 5.23 -19.90 -6.76
N VAL A 90 4.61 -19.19 -7.72
CA VAL A 90 3.87 -17.94 -7.50
C VAL A 90 2.37 -18.13 -7.25
N TRP A 91 1.92 -19.35 -6.97
CA TRP A 91 0.49 -19.69 -6.94
C TRP A 91 -0.14 -19.61 -5.55
N ASN A 92 0.53 -18.95 -4.59
CA ASN A 92 -0.04 -18.73 -3.27
C ASN A 92 -1.33 -17.88 -3.38
N PRO A 93 -2.52 -18.40 -3.00
CA PRO A 93 -3.78 -17.70 -3.22
C PRO A 93 -3.84 -16.33 -2.54
N MET A 94 -3.36 -16.23 -1.29
CA MET A 94 -3.35 -14.96 -0.54
C MET A 94 -2.42 -13.94 -1.19
N GLY A 95 -1.23 -14.37 -1.62
CA GLY A 95 -0.27 -13.51 -2.31
C GLY A 95 -0.79 -12.98 -3.64
N LEU A 96 -1.48 -13.81 -4.43
CA LEU A 96 -2.08 -13.38 -5.70
C LEU A 96 -3.23 -12.39 -5.51
N VAL A 97 -4.06 -12.59 -4.48
CA VAL A 97 -5.12 -11.63 -4.12
C VAL A 97 -4.50 -10.28 -3.73
N ASP A 98 -3.47 -10.28 -2.90
CA ASP A 98 -2.74 -9.05 -2.54
C ASP A 98 -2.15 -8.35 -3.77
N LYS A 99 -1.53 -9.09 -4.70
CA LYS A 99 -0.99 -8.51 -5.93
C LYS A 99 -2.08 -7.92 -6.83
N ALA A 100 -3.27 -8.52 -6.88
CA ALA A 100 -4.39 -7.93 -7.61
C ALA A 100 -4.83 -6.60 -7.01
N ILE A 101 -4.89 -6.50 -5.68
CA ILE A 101 -5.20 -5.26 -4.94
C ILE A 101 -4.14 -4.19 -5.23
N GLU A 102 -2.86 -4.55 -5.13
CA GLU A 102 -1.74 -3.66 -5.41
C GLU A 102 -1.73 -3.16 -6.86
N LEU A 103 -2.05 -4.01 -7.83
CA LEU A 103 -2.12 -3.61 -9.24
C LEU A 103 -3.22 -2.56 -9.46
N ILE A 104 -4.41 -2.76 -8.86
CA ILE A 104 -5.50 -1.77 -8.93
C ILE A 104 -5.08 -0.47 -8.24
N LEU A 105 -4.40 -0.57 -7.08
CA LEU A 105 -3.87 0.58 -6.35
C LEU A 105 -2.87 1.39 -7.20
N ILE A 106 -1.94 0.73 -7.89
CA ILE A 106 -0.98 1.39 -8.80
C ILE A 106 -1.73 2.15 -9.89
N ILE A 107 -2.74 1.54 -10.53
CA ILE A 107 -3.53 2.18 -11.57
C ILE A 107 -4.24 3.43 -11.03
N PHE A 108 -4.84 3.34 -9.84
CA PHE A 108 -5.58 4.45 -9.26
C PHE A 108 -4.65 5.58 -8.82
N LEU A 109 -3.50 5.25 -8.24
CA LEU A 109 -2.48 6.24 -7.89
C LEU A 109 -1.93 6.92 -9.14
N TRP A 110 -1.71 6.19 -10.23
CA TRP A 110 -1.25 6.76 -11.49
C TRP A 110 -2.25 7.78 -12.08
N GLN A 111 -3.55 7.50 -11.95
CA GLN A 111 -4.62 8.35 -12.46
C GLN A 111 -5.04 9.50 -11.54
N GLU A 112 -4.58 9.51 -10.29
CA GLU A 112 -4.84 10.57 -9.32
C GLU A 112 -3.99 11.81 -9.68
N ASN A 113 -4.66 12.95 -9.89
CA ASN A 113 -4.08 14.23 -10.29
C ASN A 113 -3.99 15.21 -9.11
#